data_AF-A0A926UYF2-F1
#
_entry.id   AF-A0A926UYF2-F1
#
_cell.length_a   1.000
_cell.length_b   1.000
_cell.length_c   1.000
_cell.angle_alpha   90.00
_cell.angle_beta   90.00
_cell.angle_gamma   90.00
#
_symmetry.space_group_name_H-M   'P 1'
#
loop_
_entity.id
_entity.type
_entity.pdbx_description
1 polymer ?
#
loop_
_entity_poly.entity_id
_entity_poly.type
_entity_poly.pdbx_seq_one_letter_code
_entity_poly.pdbx_strand_id
1 'polypeptide(L)' 'MALDQLEAFLKKMQSEPALKNEVLASSTADEVAQIALKLGFEFSGDELLRMSGKKVGRVTVKRKDLPGEYWGN' A
#
# COMPACT_ATOMS: atom_id res chain seq x y z
N MET A 1 12.84 11.63 1.67
CA MET A 1 13.20 10.40 2.44
C MET A 1 11.92 9.89 3.09
N ALA A 2 11.69 8.57 3.09
CA ALA A 2 10.40 7.88 3.20
C ALA A 2 9.39 8.12 2.05
N LEU A 3 9.01 9.36 1.73
CA LEU A 3 8.08 9.62 0.61
C LEU A 3 8.66 9.17 -0.74
N ASP A 4 9.94 9.47 -1.01
CA ASP A 4 10.63 9.02 -2.23
C ASP A 4 10.69 7.48 -2.34
N GLN A 5 10.88 6.79 -1.21
CA GLN A 5 10.93 5.33 -1.16
C GLN A 5 9.55 4.73 -1.44
N LEU A 6 8.51 5.31 -0.84
CA LEU A 6 7.13 4.94 -1.11
C LEU A 6 6.75 5.19 -2.57
N GLU A 7 7.10 6.33 -3.15
CA GLU A 7 6.85 6.61 -4.57
C GLU A 7 7.60 5.65 -5.50
N ALA A 8 8.86 5.34 -5.19
CA ALA A 8 9.65 4.38 -5.94
C ALA A 8 9.06 2.96 -5.85
N PHE A 9 8.60 2.54 -4.68
CA PHE A 9 7.89 1.28 -4.47
C PHE A 9 6.59 1.22 -5.30
N LEU A 10 5.77 2.28 -5.27
CA LEU A 10 4.52 2.34 -6.04
C LEU A 10 4.76 2.35 -7.56
N LYS A 11 5.87 2.92 -8.03
CA LYS A 11 6.30 2.82 -9.43
C LYS A 11 6.75 1.40 -9.78
N LYS A 12 7.53 0.74 -8.92
CA LYS A 12 7.97 -0.65 -9.10
C LYS A 12 6.77 -1.61 -9.19
N MET A 13 5.79 -1.45 -8.30
CA MET A 13 4.54 -2.22 -8.31
C MET A 13 3.74 -2.07 -9.61
N GLN A 14 3.83 -0.92 -10.31
CA GLN A 14 3.15 -0.74 -11.60
C GLN A 14 3.80 -1.56 -12.73
N SER A 15 5.10 -1.82 -12.64
CA SER A 15 5.86 -2.56 -13.64
C SER A 15 6.00 -4.06 -13.33
N GLU A 16 5.70 -4.49 -12.09
CA GLU A 16 5.84 -5.88 -11.64
C GLU A 16 4.50 -6.48 -11.17
N PRO A 17 3.82 -7.27 -12.03
CA PRO A 17 2.52 -7.86 -11.71
C PRO A 17 2.55 -8.78 -10.49
N ALA A 18 3.64 -9.52 -10.27
CA ALA A 18 3.81 -10.40 -9.12
C ALA A 18 3.81 -9.60 -7.80
N LEU A 19 4.59 -8.52 -7.74
CA LEU A 19 4.61 -7.60 -6.60
C LEU A 19 3.23 -6.97 -6.36
N LYS A 20 2.55 -6.56 -7.44
CA LYS A 20 1.19 -6.03 -7.33
C LYS A 20 0.23 -7.05 -6.72
N ASN A 21 0.28 -8.32 -7.13
CA ASN A 21 -0.59 -9.36 -6.57
C ASN A 21 -0.29 -9.63 -5.10
N GLU A 22 0.99 -9.60 -4.69
CA GLU A 22 1.40 -9.75 -3.29
C GLU A 22 0.89 -8.59 -2.42
N VAL A 23 1.00 -7.36 -2.91
CA VAL A 23 0.47 -6.16 -2.22
C VAL A 23 -1.06 -6.21 -2.15
N LEU A 24 -1.75 -6.65 -3.21
CA LEU A 24 -3.21 -6.79 -3.21
C LEU A 24 -3.71 -7.93 -2.31
N ALA A 25 -2.88 -8.93 -2.04
CA ALA A 25 -3.19 -10.01 -1.10
C ALA A 25 -2.97 -9.59 0.37
N SER A 26 -2.28 -8.48 0.61
CA SER A 26 -2.07 -7.92 1.95
C SER A 26 -3.38 -7.36 2.51
N SER A 27 -3.64 -7.61 3.80
CA SER A 27 -4.84 -7.14 4.49
C SER A 27 -4.63 -5.80 5.18
N THR A 28 -3.37 -5.45 5.48
CA THR A 28 -3.02 -4.25 6.24
C THR A 28 -1.91 -3.44 5.57
N ALA A 29 -1.83 -2.14 5.92
CA ALA A 29 -0.75 -1.27 5.47
C ALA A 29 0.62 -1.69 6.02
N ASP A 30 0.66 -2.34 7.18
CA ASP A 30 1.89 -2.85 7.79
C ASP A 30 2.46 -4.03 6.99
N GLU A 31 1.62 -4.98 6.55
CA GLU A 31 2.05 -6.06 5.66
C GLU A 31 2.64 -5.52 4.34
N VAL A 32 2.05 -4.45 3.78
CA VAL A 32 2.60 -3.80 2.58
C VAL A 32 3.98 -3.17 2.88
N ALA A 33 4.16 -2.55 4.04
CA ALA A 33 5.45 -2.02 4.47
C ALA A 33 6.50 -3.14 4.65
N GLN A 34 6.11 -4.31 5.17
CA GLN A 34 6.99 -5.48 5.28
C GLN A 34 7.42 -6.01 3.90
N ILE A 35 6.52 -6.06 2.92
CA ILE A 35 6.86 -6.44 1.53
C ILE A 35 7.86 -5.45 0.94
N ALA A 36 7.62 -4.15 1.14
CA ALA A 36 8.50 -3.10 0.65
C ALA A 36 9.89 -3.15 1.31
N LEU A 37 9.95 -3.42 2.61
CA LEU A 37 11.19 -3.57 3.37
C LEU A 37 12.06 -4.72 2.83
N LYS A 38 11.46 -5.87 2.48
CA LYS A 38 12.17 -6.99 1.85
C LYS A 38 12.80 -6.63 0.51
N LEU A 39 12.27 -5.61 -0.16
CA LEU A 39 12.77 -5.10 -1.44
C LEU A 39 13.71 -3.89 -1.28
N GLY A 40 14.02 -3.49 -0.04
CA GLY A 40 14.91 -2.38 0.29
C GLY A 40 14.25 -1.00 0.32
N PHE A 41 12.92 -0.92 0.31
CA PHE A 41 12.18 0.33 0.48
C PHE A 41 11.82 0.52 1.95
N GLU A 42 12.18 1.67 2.51
CA GLU A 42 11.96 1.96 3.93
C GLU A 42 10.83 3.00 4.10
N PHE A 43 9.66 2.51 4.48
CA PHE A 43 8.51 3.29 4.92
C PHE A 43 7.64 2.46 5.87
N SER A 44 6.85 3.13 6.71
CA SER A 44 5.91 2.52 7.64
C SER A 44 4.48 2.43 7.08
N GLY A 45 3.67 1.56 7.68
CA GLY A 45 2.23 1.48 7.36
C GLY A 45 1.49 2.81 7.58
N ASP A 46 1.87 3.61 8.59
CA ASP A 46 1.27 4.93 8.84
C ASP A 46 1.58 5.91 7.71
N GLU A 47 2.81 5.90 7.19
CA GLU A 47 3.19 6.74 6.04
C GLU A 47 2.44 6.34 4.76
N LEU A 48 2.21 5.04 4.56
CA LEU A 48 1.37 4.54 3.48
C LEU A 48 -0.10 4.97 3.66
N LEU A 49 -0.62 4.95 4.88
CA LEU A 49 -1.97 5.43 5.21
C LEU A 49 -2.11 6.95 5.06
N ARG A 50 -1.08 7.75 5.33
CA ARG A 50 -1.07 9.20 5.06
C ARG A 50 -1.10 9.53 3.58
N MET A 51 -0.63 8.61 2.74
CA MET A 51 -0.76 8.69 1.29
C MET A 51 -2.09 8.15 0.77
N SER A 52 -2.89 7.50 1.62
CA SER A 52 -4.27 7.14 1.29
C SER A 52 -5.08 8.38 0.94
N GLY A 53 -5.76 8.35 -0.20
CA GLY A 53 -6.46 9.50 -0.78
C GLY A 53 -5.59 10.40 -1.67
N LYS A 54 -4.27 10.18 -1.72
CA LYS A 54 -3.35 10.83 -2.67
C LYS A 54 -3.07 9.92 -3.86
N LYS A 55 -2.88 10.53 -5.04
CA LYS A 55 -2.59 9.83 -6.29
C LYS A 55 -1.09 9.90 -6.56
N VAL A 56 -0.45 8.75 -6.75
CA VAL A 56 0.95 8.66 -7.20
C VAL A 56 0.96 8.00 -8.59
N GLY A 57 1.16 8.81 -9.63
CA GLY A 57 1.05 8.33 -11.02
C GLY A 57 -0.34 7.79 -11.34
N ARG A 58 -0.45 6.48 -11.62
CA ARG A 58 -1.74 5.78 -11.88
C ARG A 58 -2.29 5.06 -10.65
N VAL A 59 -1.55 5.00 -9.54
CA VAL A 59 -1.97 4.29 -8.33
C VAL A 59 -2.70 5.25 -7.41
N THR A 60 -3.92 4.85 -7.02
CA THR A 60 -4.67 5.51 -5.95
C THR A 60 -4.61 4.61 -4.75
N VAL A 61 -3.96 5.05 -3.67
CA VAL A 61 -4.01 4.34 -2.40
C VAL A 61 -5.37 4.66 -1.78
N LYS A 62 -6.20 3.64 -1.58
CA LYS A 62 -7.49 3.77 -0.88
C LYS A 62 -7.42 3.01 0.42
N ARG A 63 -7.88 3.64 1.50
CA ARG A 63 -8.15 2.93 2.74
C ARG A 63 -9.27 1.96 2.43
N LYS A 64 -9.09 0.69 2.79
CA LYS A 64 -10.20 -0.26 2.80
C LYS A 64 -11.01 0.12 4.03
N ASP A 65 -12.07 0.89 3.84
CA ASP A 65 -13.16 0.95 4.80
C ASP A 65 -13.68 -0.49 4.89
N LEU A 66 -13.28 -1.20 5.95
CA LEU A 66 -14.03 -2.38 6.37
C LEU A 66 -15.41 -1.83 6.71
N PRO A 67 -16.48 -2.21 5.98
CA PRO A 67 -17.82 -1.87 6.43
C PRO A 67 -17.93 -2.47 7.83
N GLY A 68 -18.11 -1.60 8.82
CA GLY A 68 -18.55 -2.04 10.13
C GLY A 68 -19.74 -2.95 9.91
N GLU A 69 -19.64 -4.18 10.40
CA GLU A 69 -20.75 -4.93 10.96
C GLU A 69 -22.12 -4.68 10.31
N TYR A 70 -22.47 -5.47 9.29
CA TYR A 70 -23.87 -5.78 9.04
C TYR A 70 -24.25 -7.02 9.85
N TRP A 71 -24.44 -6.83 11.15
CA TRP A 71 -25.36 -7.68 11.92
C TRP A 71 -26.79 -7.25 11.57
N GLY A 72 -27.62 -8.21 11.17
CA GLY A 72 -29.08 -8.18 11.31
C GLY A 72 -29.87 -7.29 10.35
N ASN A 73 -30.51 -7.92 9.36
CA ASN A 73 -31.97 -8.06 9.29
C ASN A 73 -32.31 -9.31 8.49
#